data_AF-A0A7Y8HZQ4-F1
#
_entry.id   AF-A0A7Y8HZQ4-F1
#
_cell.length_a   1.000
_cell.length_b   1.000
_cell.length_c   1.000
_cell.angle_alpha   90.00
_cell.angle_beta   90.00
_cell.angle_gamma   90.00
#
_symmetry.space_group_name_H-M   'P 1'
#
loop_
_entity.id
_entity.type
_entity.pdbx_description
1 polymer ?
#
loop_
_entity_poly.entity_id
_entity_poly.type
_entity_poly.pdbx_seq_one_letter_code
_entity_poly.pdbx_strand_id
1 'polypeptide(L)'
;ADDVAQSFIQAMARRSAAIGESFHVVSPAALTLRGYAEAMAAWFGHPANLTFMPYDEWKTTVSSRDAALTWDHIAHSPCCSIEKAKRLLGYQPRYSSLEAVQEAVSALTFSASKS
;
A
#
# COMPACT_ATOMS: atom_id res chain seq x y z
N ALA A 1 -2.49 -3.80 9.68
CA ALA A 1 -3.90 -4.12 10.01
C ALA A 1 -4.51 -3.10 10.98
N ASP A 2 -3.69 -2.50 11.83
CA ASP A 2 -4.10 -1.58 12.90
C ASP A 2 -4.85 -0.34 12.43
N ASP A 3 -4.44 0.28 11.32
CA ASP A 3 -5.13 1.46 10.78
C ASP A 3 -6.57 1.14 10.34
N VAL A 4 -6.80 -0.06 9.79
CA VAL A 4 -8.15 -0.52 9.44
C VAL A 4 -8.97 -0.75 10.71
N ALA A 5 -8.41 -1.39 11.73
CA ALA A 5 -9.09 -1.61 13.00
C ALA A 5 -9.45 -0.29 13.70
N GLN A 6 -8.54 0.70 13.67
CA GLN A 6 -8.77 2.05 14.18
C GLN A 6 -10.01 2.67 13.52
N SER A 7 -10.15 2.55 12.19
CA SER A 7 -11.29 3.12 11.47
C SER A 7 -12.65 2.55 11.92
N PHE A 8 -12.71 1.24 12.20
CA PHE A 8 -13.93 0.59 12.71
C PHE A 8 -14.27 1.05 14.12
N ILE A 9 -13.29 1.12 15.01
CA ILE A 9 -13.48 1.61 16.39
C ILE A 9 -13.99 3.05 16.36
N GLN A 10 -13.41 3.90 15.51
CA GLN A 10 -13.83 5.28 15.36
C GLN A 10 -15.24 5.42 14.75
N ALA A 11 -15.59 4.59 13.77
CA ALA A 11 -16.94 4.56 13.19
C ALA A 11 -18.00 4.16 14.22
N MET A 12 -17.69 3.23 15.12
CA MET A 12 -18.56 2.87 16.23
C MET A 12 -18.71 4.01 17.25
N ALA A 13 -17.60 4.66 17.61
CA ALA A 13 -17.62 5.79 18.54
C ALA A 13 -18.36 7.02 17.97
N ARG A 14 -18.33 7.21 16.65
CA ARG A 14 -18.95 8.35 15.92
C ARG A 14 -20.10 7.91 15.02
N ARG A 15 -20.92 6.98 15.53
CA ARG A 15 -21.97 6.28 14.77
C ARG A 15 -22.89 7.20 13.97
N SER A 16 -23.34 8.33 14.53
CA SER A 16 -24.23 9.28 13.85
C SER A 16 -23.60 9.92 12.62
N ALA A 17 -22.27 10.07 12.57
CA ALA A 17 -21.53 10.62 11.44
C ALA A 17 -21.07 9.54 10.44
N ALA A 18 -21.21 8.25 10.78
CA ALA A 18 -20.71 7.13 9.99
C ALA A 18 -21.80 6.37 9.22
N ILE A 19 -23.04 6.38 9.70
CA ILE A 19 -24.15 5.66 9.06
C ILE A 19 -24.47 6.26 7.70
N GLY A 20 -24.56 5.40 6.68
CA GLY A 20 -24.86 5.80 5.30
C GLY A 20 -23.65 6.33 4.53
N GLU A 21 -22.48 6.38 5.15
CA GLU A 21 -21.26 6.93 4.55
C GLU A 21 -20.29 5.82 4.10
N SER A 22 -19.47 6.14 3.09
CA SER A 22 -18.29 5.35 2.70
C SER A 22 -17.01 6.15 2.92
N PHE A 23 -15.94 5.47 3.37
CA PHE A 23 -14.67 6.07 3.76
C PHE A 23 -13.48 5.34 3.11
N HIS A 24 -12.47 6.10 2.67
CA HIS A 24 -11.18 5.55 2.29
C HIS A 24 -10.30 5.41 3.53
N VAL A 25 -9.84 4.20 3.80
CA VAL A 25 -8.98 3.84 4.94
C VAL A 25 -7.67 3.30 4.38
N VAL A 26 -6.87 4.22 3.84
CA VAL A 26 -5.60 3.96 3.15
C VAL A 26 -4.53 4.93 3.65
N SER A 27 -3.27 4.70 3.31
CA SER A 27 -2.24 5.71 3.57
C SER A 27 -2.50 6.97 2.73
N PRO A 28 -2.34 8.19 3.29
CA PRO A 28 -2.56 9.43 2.54
C PRO A 28 -1.47 9.73 1.50
N ALA A 29 -0.37 8.99 1.52
CA ALA A 29 0.79 9.25 0.68
C ALA A 29 0.77 8.37 -0.58
N ALA A 30 0.82 9.01 -1.74
CA ALA A 30 1.11 8.33 -2.99
C ALA A 30 2.58 7.84 -3.00
N LEU A 31 2.79 6.60 -3.40
CA LEU A 31 4.12 6.03 -3.57
C LEU A 31 4.29 5.60 -5.03
N THR A 32 5.31 6.12 -5.69
CA THR A 32 5.64 5.69 -7.06
C THR A 32 6.34 4.32 -7.02
N LEU A 33 6.23 3.54 -8.10
CA LEU A 33 6.94 2.25 -8.21
C LEU A 33 8.46 2.41 -8.03
N ARG A 34 9.03 3.49 -8.58
CA ARG A 34 10.45 3.84 -8.38
C ARG A 34 10.77 4.13 -6.92
N GLY A 35 10.00 5.00 -6.26
CA GLY A 35 10.20 5.32 -4.85
C GLY A 35 10.03 4.12 -3.93
N TYR A 36 9.10 3.21 -4.26
CA TYR A 36 8.95 1.93 -3.58
C TYR A 36 10.21 1.06 -3.74
N ALA A 37 10.70 0.89 -4.97
CA ALA A 37 11.88 0.06 -5.24
C ALA A 37 13.15 0.62 -4.57
N GLU A 38 13.35 1.95 -4.62
CA GLU A 38 14.47 2.63 -3.97
C GLU A 38 14.43 2.44 -2.44
N ALA A 39 13.26 2.67 -1.82
CA ALA A 39 13.10 2.55 -0.38
C ALA A 39 13.28 1.10 0.11
N MET A 40 12.75 0.11 -0.62
CA MET A 40 12.89 -1.30 -0.26
C MET A 40 14.33 -1.78 -0.44
N ALA A 41 15.03 -1.41 -1.52
CA ALA A 41 16.43 -1.75 -1.70
C ALA A 41 17.30 -1.20 -0.56
N ALA A 42 17.10 0.08 -0.20
CA ALA A 42 17.78 0.70 0.92
C ALA A 42 17.48 0.00 2.25
N TRP A 43 16.24 -0.42 2.48
CA TRP A 43 15.85 -1.18 3.68
C TRP A 43 16.56 -2.54 3.77
N PHE A 44 16.80 -3.21 2.64
CA PHE A 44 17.61 -4.43 2.57
C PHE A 44 19.13 -4.18 2.62
N GLY A 45 19.58 -2.93 2.72
CA GLY A 45 21.00 -2.57 2.76
C GLY A 45 21.69 -2.64 1.40
N HIS A 46 20.94 -2.58 0.30
CA HIS A 46 21.45 -2.63 -1.07
C HIS A 46 21.18 -1.33 -1.84
N PRO A 47 22.10 -0.89 -2.72
CA PRO A 47 21.80 0.21 -3.63
C PRO A 47 20.72 -0.22 -4.63
N ALA A 48 19.77 0.68 -4.92
CA ALA A 48 18.77 0.44 -5.95
C ALA A 48 19.42 0.49 -7.34
N ASN A 49 19.57 -0.67 -7.99
CA ASN A 49 20.04 -0.77 -9.37
C ASN A 49 18.83 -0.90 -10.30
N LEU A 50 18.33 0.24 -10.78
CA LEU A 50 17.09 0.30 -11.56
C LEU A 50 17.40 0.71 -13.01
N THR A 51 16.74 0.05 -13.95
CA THR A 51 16.70 0.48 -15.36
C THR A 51 15.25 0.69 -15.74
N PHE A 52 14.95 1.82 -16.38
CA PHE A 52 13.60 2.07 -16.90
C PHE A 52 13.40 1.28 -18.19
N MET A 53 12.29 0.55 -18.26
CA MET A 53 11.94 -0.27 -19.42
C MET A 53 10.50 0.06 -19.86
N PRO A 54 10.24 0.29 -21.16
CA PRO A 54 8.89 0.44 -21.67
C PRO A 54 8.04 -0.80 -21.34
N TYR A 55 6.76 -0.60 -21.00
CA TYR A 55 5.88 -1.71 -20.61
C TYR A 55 5.79 -2.81 -21.67
N ASP A 56 5.75 -2.43 -22.96
CA ASP A 56 5.67 -3.38 -24.07
C ASP A 56 6.90 -4.28 -24.22
N GLU A 57 8.07 -3.81 -23.78
CA GLU A 57 9.31 -4.59 -23.72
C GLU A 57 9.35 -5.40 -22.42
N TRP A 58 8.98 -4.78 -21.29
CA TRP A 58 9.01 -5.45 -19.99
C TRP A 58 8.09 -6.66 -19.93
N LYS A 59 6.87 -6.56 -20.50
CA LYS A 59 5.89 -7.65 -20.47
C LYS A 59 6.37 -8.94 -21.14
N THR A 60 7.39 -8.87 -22.02
CA THR A 60 7.97 -10.07 -22.66
C THR A 60 8.98 -10.80 -21.77
N THR A 61 9.37 -10.20 -20.63
CA THR A 61 10.36 -10.76 -19.69
C THR A 61 9.72 -11.55 -18.54
N VAL A 62 8.40 -11.47 -18.40
CA VAL A 62 7.61 -12.11 -17.34
C VAL A 62 6.50 -12.98 -17.94
N SER A 63 5.79 -13.73 -17.10
CA SER A 63 4.63 -14.51 -17.57
C SER A 63 3.49 -13.58 -18.01
N SER A 64 2.66 -14.05 -18.94
CA SER A 64 1.48 -13.31 -19.41
C SER A 64 0.52 -12.93 -18.27
N ARG A 65 0.45 -13.80 -17.24
CA ARG A 65 -0.35 -13.56 -16.03
C ARG A 65 0.20 -12.39 -15.22
N ASP A 66 1.51 -12.36 -14.96
CA ASP A 66 2.14 -11.32 -14.16
C ASP A 66 2.11 -9.97 -14.89
N ALA A 67 2.25 -9.99 -16.22
CA ALA A 67 2.09 -8.82 -17.06
C ALA A 67 0.68 -8.22 -16.96
N ALA A 68 -0.36 -9.06 -17.01
CA ALA A 68 -1.75 -8.63 -16.90
C ALA A 68 -2.06 -8.06 -15.50
N LEU A 69 -1.65 -8.76 -14.43
CA LEU A 69 -1.86 -8.30 -13.05
C LEU A 69 -1.14 -6.97 -12.78
N THR A 70 0.08 -6.81 -13.30
CA THR A 70 0.84 -5.57 -13.16
C THR A 70 0.18 -4.42 -13.91
N TRP A 71 -0.33 -4.66 -15.12
CA TRP A 71 -1.04 -3.65 -15.89
C TRP A 71 -2.32 -3.21 -15.20
N ASP A 72 -3.14 -4.16 -14.74
CA ASP A 72 -4.35 -3.86 -13.99
C ASP A 72 -4.03 -3.02 -12.75
N HIS A 73 -2.95 -3.35 -12.03
CA HIS A 73 -2.52 -2.55 -10.89
C HIS A 73 -2.10 -1.13 -11.30
N ILE A 74 -1.31 -0.96 -12.35
CA ILE A 74 -0.84 0.36 -12.83
C ILE A 74 -2.03 1.21 -13.30
N ALA A 75 -2.92 0.64 -14.13
CA ALA A 75 -4.04 1.34 -14.73
C ALA A 75 -5.08 1.78 -13.70
N HIS A 76 -5.21 1.05 -12.59
CA HIS A 76 -6.22 1.31 -11.56
C HIS A 76 -5.67 1.86 -10.25
N SER A 77 -4.35 2.04 -10.09
CA SER A 77 -3.69 2.43 -8.83
C SER A 77 -4.28 3.73 -8.25
N PRO A 78 -5.21 3.67 -7.29
CA PRO A 78 -5.95 4.85 -6.86
C PRO A 78 -5.21 5.53 -5.70
N CYS A 79 -4.83 6.80 -5.88
CA CYS A 79 -4.47 7.65 -4.76
C CYS A 79 -5.75 8.29 -4.20
N CYS A 80 -6.39 7.63 -3.24
CA CYS A 80 -7.64 8.08 -2.66
C CYS A 80 -7.41 9.08 -1.52
N SER A 81 -8.19 10.17 -1.48
CA SER A 81 -8.19 11.09 -0.35
C SER A 81 -8.83 10.47 0.88
N ILE A 82 -8.18 10.63 2.04
CA ILE A 82 -8.68 10.21 3.36
C ILE A 82 -9.31 11.34 4.17
N GLU A 83 -9.46 12.54 3.58
CA GLU A 83 -9.91 13.73 4.32
C GLU A 83 -11.30 13.57 4.93
N LYS A 84 -12.19 12.82 4.27
CA LYS A 84 -13.51 12.50 4.83
C LYS A 84 -13.40 11.64 6.09
N ALA A 85 -12.52 10.64 6.08
CA ALA A 85 -12.30 9.76 7.23
C ALA A 85 -11.64 10.53 8.39
N LYS A 86 -10.68 11.42 8.12
CA LYS A 86 -10.12 12.32 9.12
C LYS A 86 -11.19 13.22 9.75
N ARG A 87 -11.99 13.90 8.92
CA ARG A 87 -12.98 14.88 9.39
C ARG A 87 -14.12 14.25 10.19
N LEU A 88 -14.70 13.15 9.69
CA LEU A 88 -15.89 12.56 10.28
C LEU A 88 -15.57 11.49 11.31
N LEU A 89 -14.50 10.71 11.11
CA LEU A 89 -14.13 9.63 12.02
C LEU A 89 -12.97 9.99 12.96
N GLY A 90 -12.20 11.04 12.69
CA GLY A 90 -10.94 11.27 13.40
C GLY A 90 -9.88 10.22 13.05
N TYR A 91 -10.00 9.56 11.89
CA TYR A 91 -9.04 8.56 11.41
C TYR A 91 -7.65 9.18 11.25
N GLN A 92 -6.63 8.55 11.84
CA GLN A 92 -5.24 8.99 11.78
C GLN A 92 -4.36 7.75 11.58
N PRO A 93 -4.01 7.41 10.33
CA PRO A 93 -3.17 6.25 10.06
C PRO A 93 -1.81 6.47 10.72
N ARG A 94 -1.38 5.46 11.47
CA ARG A 94 -0.11 5.46 12.19
C ARG A 94 1.05 5.06 11.27
N TYR A 95 0.77 4.24 10.25
CA TYR A 95 1.79 3.68 9.38
C TYR A 95 1.85 4.43 8.03
N SER A 96 3.07 4.69 7.58
CA SER A 96 3.33 5.02 6.18
C SER A 96 3.12 3.79 5.30
N SER A 97 2.90 4.02 3.99
CA SER A 97 2.80 2.94 3.01
C SER A 97 4.01 1.99 3.05
N LEU A 98 5.20 2.51 3.33
CA LEU A 98 6.44 1.73 3.38
C LEU A 98 6.55 0.90 4.66
N GLU A 99 6.21 1.44 5.83
CA GLU A 99 6.28 0.69 7.09
C GLU A 99 5.33 -0.52 7.06
N ALA A 100 4.12 -0.35 6.51
CA ALA A 100 3.17 -1.45 6.36
C ALA A 100 3.71 -2.57 5.46
N VAL A 101 4.43 -2.22 4.39
CA VAL A 101 5.07 -3.18 3.48
C VAL A 101 6.24 -3.89 4.17
N GLN A 102 7.09 -3.14 4.86
CA GLN A 102 8.25 -3.69 5.58
C GLN A 102 7.82 -4.67 6.67
N GLU A 103 6.74 -4.37 7.39
CA GLU A 103 6.15 -5.29 8.38
C GLU A 103 5.67 -6.59 7.72
N ALA A 104 4.94 -6.49 6.61
CA ALA A 104 4.45 -7.66 5.87
C ALA A 104 5.59 -8.54 5.33
N VAL A 105 6.63 -7.92 4.76
CA VAL A 105 7.82 -8.64 4.25
C VAL A 105 8.58 -9.30 5.40
N SER A 106 8.74 -8.61 6.54
CA SER A 106 9.37 -9.17 7.74
C SER A 106 8.63 -10.40 8.27
N ALA A 107 7.29 -10.38 8.27
CA ALA A 107 6.48 -11.52 8.67
C ALA A 107 6.68 -12.74 7.75
N LEU A 108 6.81 -12.52 6.44
CA LEU A 108 7.06 -13.58 5.46
C LEU A 108 8.46 -14.19 5.59
N THR A 109 9.50 -13.36 5.75
CA THR A 109 10.88 -13.85 5.91
C THR A 109 11.07 -14.57 7.25
N PHE A 110 10.41 -14.10 8.31
CA PHE A 110 10.40 -14.79 9.61
C PHE A 110 9.66 -16.13 9.55
N SER A 111 8.58 -16.24 8.77
CA SER A 111 7.87 -17.50 8.57
C SER A 111 8.69 -18.52 7.77
N ALA A 112 9.53 -18.07 6.85
CA ALA A 112 10.38 -18.93 6.01
C ALA A 112 11.62 -19.46 6.74
N SER A 113 12.05 -18.85 7.86
CA SER A 113 13.18 -19.35 8.66
C SER A 113 12.80 -20.42 9.69
N LYS A 114 11.50 -20.69 9.86
CA LYS A 114 10.94 -21.69 10.79
C LYS A 114 10.49 -23.00 10.10
N SER A 115 10.66 -23.11 8.79
CA SER A 115 10.39 -24.31 7.97
C SER A 115 11.68 -24.93 7.50
#